data_AF-A0A1F1UTE7-F1
#
_entry.id   AF-A0A1F1UTE7-F1
#
_cell.length_a   1.000
_cell.length_b   1.000
_cell.length_c   1.000
_cell.angle_alpha   90.00
_cell.angle_beta   90.00
_cell.angle_gamma   90.00
#
_symmetry.space_group_name_H-M   'P 1'
#
loop_
_entity.id
_entity.type
_entity.pdbx_description
1 polymer ?
#
loop_
_entity_poly.entity_id
_entity_poly.type
_entity_poly.pdbx_seq_one_letter_code
_entity_poly.pdbx_strand_id
1 'polypeptide(L)'
;MKKSLVALTATATLLAATPALADERAHPLPEGTPVPYDPGYTGYWMSHDVVRPGDKDYYSANNDAIRVLGRFDGDQILCAHYKGGMQGCYVEGHSVTDLGYGASGRVVTTDKTWAMFAPVLRVFINIEQNLFSVFRSAQLL
;
A
#
# COMPACT_ATOMS: atom_id res chain seq x y z
N MET A 1 -62.85 -6.92 -23.95
CA MET A 1 -61.80 -7.96 -23.78
C MET A 1 -60.43 -7.32 -23.86
N LYS A 2 -59.54 -7.70 -22.95
CA LYS A 2 -58.07 -7.48 -22.83
C LYS A 2 -57.73 -6.93 -21.44
N LYS A 3 -57.58 -7.86 -20.49
CA LYS A 3 -56.91 -7.65 -19.21
C LYS A 3 -55.41 -7.86 -19.48
N SER A 4 -54.62 -6.79 -19.45
CA SER A 4 -53.16 -6.91 -19.53
C SER A 4 -52.62 -7.14 -18.12
N LEU A 5 -52.16 -8.37 -17.87
CA LEU A 5 -51.24 -8.71 -16.79
C LEU A 5 -49.89 -8.06 -17.10
N VAL A 6 -49.45 -7.15 -16.24
CA VAL A 6 -48.04 -6.71 -16.23
C VAL A 6 -47.37 -7.49 -15.10
N ALA A 7 -46.47 -8.38 -15.49
CA ALA A 7 -45.68 -9.21 -14.61
C ALA A 7 -44.70 -8.34 -13.81
N LEU A 8 -44.68 -8.50 -12.48
CA LEU A 8 -43.58 -8.04 -11.65
C LEU A 8 -42.35 -8.90 -11.95
N THR A 9 -41.44 -8.40 -12.77
CA THR A 9 -40.07 -8.91 -12.81
C THR A 9 -39.31 -8.31 -11.63
N ALA A 10 -39.30 -9.03 -10.51
CA ALA A 10 -38.37 -8.76 -9.42
C ALA A 10 -36.97 -9.18 -9.86
N THR A 11 -36.17 -8.21 -10.32
CA THR A 11 -34.74 -8.42 -10.55
C THR A 11 -34.10 -8.57 -9.18
N ALA A 12 -33.87 -9.81 -8.75
CA ALA A 12 -33.04 -10.09 -7.58
C ALA A 12 -31.60 -9.68 -7.93
N THR A 13 -31.24 -8.44 -7.60
CA THR A 13 -29.84 -8.04 -7.51
C THR A 13 -29.21 -8.87 -6.40
N LEU A 14 -28.47 -9.92 -6.79
CA LEU A 14 -27.47 -10.53 -5.94
C LEU A 14 -26.43 -9.44 -5.66
N LEU A 15 -26.64 -8.66 -4.60
CA LEU A 15 -25.54 -7.97 -3.94
C LEU A 15 -24.65 -9.10 -3.39
N ALA A 16 -23.63 -9.47 -4.15
CA ALA A 16 -22.46 -10.08 -3.57
C ALA A 16 -21.97 -9.07 -2.53
N ALA A 17 -22.18 -9.40 -1.26
CA ALA A 17 -21.57 -8.69 -0.16
C ALA A 17 -20.07 -8.90 -0.28
N THR A 18 -19.37 -8.01 -0.97
CA THR A 18 -17.96 -7.77 -0.69
C THR A 18 -17.91 -7.32 0.76
N PRO A 19 -17.24 -8.06 1.67
CA PRO A 19 -17.07 -7.55 3.02
C PRO A 19 -16.37 -6.21 2.89
N ALA A 20 -16.97 -5.16 3.45
CA ALA A 20 -16.31 -3.88 3.60
C ALA A 20 -15.13 -4.09 4.56
N LEU A 21 -13.93 -4.32 4.02
CA LEU A 21 -12.68 -4.22 4.75
C LEU A 21 -12.34 -2.73 4.88
N ALA A 22 -12.84 -2.11 5.94
CA ALA A 22 -12.71 -0.69 6.21
C ALA A 22 -11.29 -0.22 6.62
N ASP A 23 -10.22 -0.95 6.29
CA ASP A 23 -8.83 -0.54 6.53
C ASP A 23 -7.81 -1.19 5.57
N GLU A 24 -8.26 -1.66 4.40
CA GLU A 24 -7.34 -2.17 3.38
C GLU A 24 -6.77 -0.98 2.61
N ARG A 25 -5.53 -0.58 2.95
CA ARG A 25 -4.79 0.52 2.30
C ARG A 25 -3.98 0.06 1.09
N ALA A 26 -4.26 -1.16 0.63
CA ALA A 26 -3.75 -1.75 -0.58
C ALA A 26 -4.93 -1.93 -1.52
N HIS A 27 -4.87 -1.30 -2.69
CA HIS A 27 -5.96 -1.23 -3.64
C HIS A 27 -5.56 -1.96 -4.93
N PRO A 28 -6.47 -2.77 -5.49
CA PRO A 28 -6.26 -3.31 -6.83
C PRO A 28 -6.15 -2.15 -7.83
N LEU A 29 -5.36 -2.35 -8.88
CA LEU A 29 -5.23 -1.33 -9.91
C LEU A 29 -6.53 -1.19 -10.71
N PRO A 30 -6.99 0.05 -10.99
CA PRO A 30 -8.01 0.28 -12.00
C PRO A 30 -7.60 -0.32 -13.35
N GLU A 31 -8.56 -0.89 -14.07
CA GLU A 31 -8.31 -1.44 -15.40
C GLU A 31 -7.68 -0.38 -16.32
N GLY A 32 -6.63 -0.76 -17.05
CA GLY A 32 -5.92 0.15 -17.95
C GLY A 32 -4.90 1.07 -17.28
N THR A 33 -4.67 0.94 -15.97
CA THR A 33 -3.58 1.67 -15.30
C THR A 33 -2.24 1.26 -15.90
N PRO A 34 -1.41 2.20 -16.38
CA PRO A 34 -0.10 1.88 -16.92
C PRO A 34 0.82 1.36 -15.81
N VAL A 35 1.40 0.18 -16.02
CA VAL A 35 2.40 -0.40 -15.12
C VAL A 35 3.79 -0.36 -15.75
N PRO A 36 4.86 -0.21 -14.94
CA PRO A 36 6.23 -0.12 -15.45
C PRO A 36 6.65 -1.31 -16.32
N TYR A 37 6.19 -2.51 -15.97
CA TYR A 37 6.45 -3.76 -16.70
C TYR A 37 5.42 -4.83 -16.28
N ASP A 38 5.29 -5.89 -17.08
CA ASP A 38 4.46 -7.06 -16.75
C ASP A 38 5.13 -7.88 -15.64
N PRO A 39 4.52 -8.03 -14.45
CA PRO A 39 5.11 -8.77 -13.34
C PRO A 39 5.09 -10.29 -13.58
N GLY A 40 4.52 -10.76 -14.69
CA GLY A 40 4.41 -12.16 -15.05
C GLY A 40 3.45 -12.92 -14.13
N TYR A 41 3.40 -14.25 -14.30
CA TYR A 41 2.44 -15.10 -13.57
C TYR A 41 2.63 -15.12 -12.05
N THR A 42 3.83 -14.81 -11.56
CA THR A 42 4.18 -14.92 -10.13
C THR A 42 4.05 -13.61 -9.38
N GLY A 43 3.67 -12.52 -10.05
CA GLY A 43 3.55 -11.22 -9.46
C GLY A 43 2.32 -10.46 -9.89
N TYR A 44 2.02 -9.39 -9.17
CA TYR A 44 0.92 -8.49 -9.43
C TYR A 44 1.25 -7.10 -8.91
N TRP A 45 0.52 -6.12 -9.40
CA TRP A 45 0.67 -4.73 -8.99
C TRP A 45 -0.48 -4.31 -8.08
N MET A 46 -0.17 -3.52 -7.06
CA MET A 46 -1.14 -2.91 -6.15
C MET A 46 -0.81 -1.43 -5.95
N SER A 47 -1.84 -0.61 -5.77
CA SER A 47 -1.69 0.78 -5.34
C SER A 47 -1.80 0.83 -3.83
N HIS A 48 -0.82 1.39 -3.13
CA HIS A 48 -0.85 1.51 -1.68
C HIS A 48 -1.02 2.96 -1.25
N ASP A 49 -1.84 3.22 -0.23
CA ASP A 49 -1.95 4.57 0.32
C ASP A 49 -0.61 5.01 0.93
N VAL A 50 -0.34 6.30 0.82
CA VAL A 50 0.86 6.90 1.38
C VAL A 50 0.57 7.54 2.72
N VAL A 51 1.47 7.28 3.68
CA VAL A 51 1.55 7.98 4.95
C VAL A 51 2.88 8.71 5.05
N ARG A 52 2.84 9.94 5.55
CA ARG A 52 3.97 10.87 5.61
C ARG A 52 4.32 11.18 7.07
N PRO A 53 5.58 11.55 7.38
CA PRO A 53 5.94 11.99 8.71
C PRO A 53 5.02 13.14 9.17
N GLY A 54 4.36 12.95 10.32
CA GLY A 54 3.37 13.89 10.85
C GLY A 54 1.92 13.45 10.67
N ASP A 55 1.64 12.49 9.77
CA ASP A 55 0.32 11.89 9.66
C ASP A 55 0.00 11.04 10.89
N LYS A 56 -1.26 11.06 11.33
CA LYS A 56 -1.71 10.31 12.52
C LYS A 56 -1.38 8.81 12.47
N ASP A 57 -1.32 8.24 11.27
CA ASP A 57 -1.14 6.80 11.05
C ASP A 57 0.29 6.42 10.65
N TYR A 58 1.23 7.36 10.66
CA TYR A 58 2.60 7.10 10.22
C TYR A 58 3.26 5.94 10.99
N TYR A 59 3.06 5.90 12.31
CA TYR A 59 3.54 4.85 13.21
C TYR A 59 2.51 3.74 13.49
N SER A 60 1.32 3.81 12.89
CA SER A 60 0.32 2.74 13.02
C SER A 60 0.83 1.48 12.32
N ALA A 61 0.95 0.37 13.03
CA ALA A 61 1.39 -0.89 12.46
C ALA A 61 0.25 -1.62 11.71
N ASN A 62 0.61 -2.57 10.85
CA ASN A 62 -0.31 -3.50 10.18
C ASN A 62 -1.36 -2.86 9.25
N ASN A 63 -1.07 -1.72 8.63
CA ASN A 63 -2.04 -0.96 7.84
C ASN A 63 -1.70 -0.84 6.35
N ASP A 64 -0.88 -1.75 5.78
CA ASP A 64 -0.45 -1.87 4.37
C ASP A 64 -0.01 -0.58 3.62
N ALA A 65 0.00 0.58 4.28
CA ALA A 65 0.40 1.85 3.71
C ALA A 65 1.91 1.94 3.55
N ILE A 66 2.34 2.77 2.61
CA ILE A 66 3.75 3.04 2.37
C ILE A 66 4.15 4.33 3.06
N ARG A 67 5.25 4.28 3.81
CA ARG A 67 5.79 5.44 4.50
C ARG A 67 6.71 6.14 3.53
N VAL A 68 6.36 7.35 3.14
CA VAL A 68 7.18 8.12 2.20
C VAL A 68 7.94 9.20 2.95
N LEU A 69 9.28 9.12 2.90
CA LEU A 69 10.17 10.16 3.40
C LEU A 69 10.49 11.16 2.30
N GLY A 70 10.40 12.45 2.64
CA GLY A 70 10.60 13.55 1.69
C GLY A 70 9.33 13.95 0.98
N ARG A 71 9.47 14.74 -0.09
CA ARG A 71 8.32 15.30 -0.80
C ARG A 71 7.72 14.25 -1.76
N PHE A 72 6.42 13.98 -1.55
CA PHE A 72 5.60 13.19 -2.46
C PHE A 72 4.17 13.73 -2.45
N ASP A 73 3.75 14.25 -3.60
CA ASP A 73 2.49 14.98 -3.75
C ASP A 73 1.31 14.03 -4.07
N GLY A 74 1.57 12.74 -4.30
CA GLY A 74 0.54 11.72 -4.52
C GLY A 74 0.04 11.10 -3.21
N ASP A 75 -1.19 10.62 -3.20
CA ASP A 75 -1.80 9.94 -2.04
C ASP A 75 -1.65 8.41 -2.10
N GLN A 76 -1.25 7.89 -3.26
CA GLN A 76 -0.99 6.47 -3.45
C GLN A 76 0.30 6.25 -4.22
N ILE A 77 0.91 5.09 -4.00
CA ILE A 77 2.14 4.65 -4.67
C ILE A 77 1.98 3.24 -5.20
N LEU A 78 2.46 3.03 -6.42
CA LEU A 78 2.36 1.76 -7.11
C LEU A 78 3.46 0.80 -6.62
N CYS A 79 3.11 -0.41 -6.18
CA CYS A 79 4.10 -1.40 -5.74
C CYS A 79 3.87 -2.77 -6.38
N ALA A 80 4.98 -3.44 -6.73
CA ALA A 80 4.97 -4.79 -7.28
C ALA A 80 5.10 -5.82 -6.15
N HIS A 81 4.23 -6.82 -6.17
CA HIS A 81 4.23 -7.96 -5.27
C HIS A 81 4.55 -9.23 -6.01
N TYR A 82 5.30 -10.12 -5.36
CA TYR A 82 5.61 -11.45 -5.84
C TYR A 82 5.42 -12.47 -4.72
N LYS A 83 5.65 -13.75 -4.98
CA LYS A 83 5.52 -14.84 -3.99
C LYS A 83 6.29 -14.61 -2.66
N GLY A 84 7.29 -13.73 -2.64
CA GLY A 84 8.03 -13.32 -1.43
C GLY A 84 7.57 -12.01 -0.78
N GLY A 85 6.43 -11.46 -1.19
CA GLY A 85 5.92 -10.16 -0.78
C GLY A 85 6.31 -9.02 -1.73
N MET A 86 6.14 -7.80 -1.25
CA MET A 86 6.36 -6.58 -2.01
C MET A 86 7.84 -6.41 -2.36
N GLN A 87 8.18 -6.37 -3.65
CA GLN A 87 9.57 -6.27 -4.11
C GLN A 87 10.03 -4.83 -4.30
N GLY A 88 9.16 -3.93 -4.76
CA GLY A 88 9.53 -2.53 -4.91
C GLY A 88 8.34 -1.65 -5.28
N CYS A 89 8.51 -0.34 -5.07
CA CYS A 89 7.52 0.66 -5.39
C CYS A 89 8.01 1.61 -6.49
N TYR A 90 7.07 2.23 -7.18
CA TYR A 90 7.28 2.95 -8.42
C TYR A 90 6.40 4.19 -8.46
N VAL A 91 6.93 5.25 -9.04
CA VAL A 91 6.23 6.52 -9.29
C VAL A 91 6.55 6.90 -10.72
N GLU A 92 5.51 7.18 -11.52
CA GLU A 92 5.66 7.59 -12.93
C GLU A 92 6.54 6.63 -13.76
N GLY A 93 6.44 5.32 -13.51
CA GLY A 93 7.24 4.32 -14.23
C GLY A 93 8.64 4.09 -13.69
N HIS A 94 9.09 4.87 -12.70
CA HIS A 94 10.44 4.79 -12.14
C HIS A 94 10.44 4.19 -10.73
N SER A 95 11.43 3.35 -10.44
CA SER A 95 11.62 2.78 -9.10
C SER A 95 11.94 3.88 -8.09
N VAL A 96 11.27 3.86 -6.94
CA VAL A 96 11.62 4.73 -5.82
C VAL A 96 12.76 4.13 -5.00
N THR A 97 13.42 4.94 -4.18
CA THR A 97 14.49 4.45 -3.32
C THR A 97 13.89 3.77 -2.10
N ASP A 98 14.08 2.45 -2.01
CA ASP A 98 13.66 1.67 -0.85
C ASP A 98 14.59 1.90 0.34
N LEU A 99 14.02 2.22 1.49
CA LEU A 99 14.73 2.44 2.75
C LEU A 99 14.52 1.28 3.74
N GLY A 100 13.76 0.25 3.35
CA GLY A 100 13.54 -0.98 4.11
C GLY A 100 12.19 -1.02 4.80
N TYR A 101 12.05 -1.96 5.73
CA TYR A 101 10.87 -2.11 6.57
C TYR A 101 11.16 -1.56 7.97
N GLY A 102 10.45 -0.51 8.34
CA GLY A 102 10.44 0.00 9.71
C GLY A 102 9.45 -0.76 10.59
N ALA A 103 9.26 -0.27 11.80
CA ALA A 103 8.34 -0.88 12.77
C ALA A 103 6.87 -0.87 12.30
N SER A 104 6.48 0.17 11.56
CA SER A 104 5.11 0.36 11.11
C SER A 104 4.84 -0.19 9.71
N GLY A 105 5.88 -0.34 8.87
CA GLY A 105 5.79 -0.96 7.54
C GLY A 105 6.91 -0.51 6.59
N ARG A 106 6.69 -0.64 5.28
CA ARG A 106 7.72 -0.29 4.29
C ARG A 106 7.93 1.22 4.20
N VAL A 107 9.19 1.63 4.19
CA VAL A 107 9.63 3.02 4.09
C VAL A 107 10.37 3.23 2.77
N VAL A 108 9.97 4.25 2.02
CA VAL A 108 10.58 4.60 0.74
C VAL A 108 10.83 6.11 0.68
N THR A 109 11.63 6.53 -0.28
CA THR A 109 11.75 7.96 -0.64
C THR A 109 11.76 8.15 -2.15
N THR A 110 11.02 9.17 -2.58
CA THR A 110 10.99 9.69 -3.95
C THR A 110 11.94 10.88 -4.13
N ASP A 111 12.43 11.44 -3.03
CA ASP A 111 13.27 12.64 -3.03
C ASP A 111 14.73 12.26 -3.22
N LYS A 112 15.37 12.84 -4.24
CA LYS A 112 16.78 12.58 -4.59
C LYS A 112 17.74 12.93 -3.46
N THR A 113 17.42 13.94 -2.66
CA THR A 113 18.23 14.37 -1.52
C THR A 113 18.25 13.29 -0.46
N TRP A 114 17.08 12.80 -0.05
CA TRP A 114 16.96 11.71 0.92
C TRP A 114 17.52 10.40 0.39
N ALA A 115 17.35 10.13 -0.91
CA ALA A 115 17.91 8.95 -1.57
C ALA A 115 19.45 8.87 -1.46
N MET A 116 20.17 10.00 -1.54
CA MET A 116 21.63 10.02 -1.34
C MET A 116 22.05 9.53 0.05
N PHE A 117 21.19 9.74 1.05
CA PHE A 117 21.43 9.30 2.43
C PHE A 117 20.83 7.92 2.73
N ALA A 118 20.32 7.19 1.73
CA ALA A 118 19.66 5.90 1.92
C ALA A 118 20.46 4.88 2.77
N PRO A 119 21.79 4.72 2.61
CA PRO A 119 22.57 3.81 3.47
C PRO A 119 22.47 4.17 4.95
N VAL A 120 22.49 5.46 5.28
CA VAL A 120 22.40 5.96 6.65
C VAL A 120 20.96 5.85 7.17
N LEU A 121 19.97 6.23 6.36
CA LEU A 121 18.55 6.14 6.73
C LEU A 121 18.12 4.70 7.02
N ARG A 122 18.61 3.72 6.23
CA ARG A 122 18.37 2.29 6.46
C ARG A 122 18.86 1.83 7.83
N VAL A 123 19.99 2.36 8.32
CA VAL A 123 20.49 2.06 9.68
C VAL A 123 19.51 2.56 10.73
N PHE A 124 19.03 3.80 10.61
CA PHE A 124 18.05 4.35 11.55
C PHE A 124 16.72 3.58 11.55
N ILE A 125 16.21 3.23 10.37
CA ILE A 125 14.98 2.44 10.22
C ILE A 125 15.15 1.06 10.85
N ASN A 126 16.31 0.42 10.70
CA ASN A 126 16.58 -0.86 11.35
C ASN A 126 16.67 -0.74 12.87
N ILE A 127 17.28 0.33 13.40
CA ILE A 127 17.31 0.60 14.84
C ILE A 127 15.90 0.82 15.37
N GLU A 128 15.08 1.61 14.67
CA GLU A 128 13.66 1.84 15.02
C GLU A 128 12.90 0.51 15.09
N GLN A 129 13.03 -0.33 14.05
CA GLN A 129 12.39 -1.64 13.99
C GLN A 129 12.81 -2.55 15.16
N ASN A 130 14.10 -2.57 15.49
CA ASN A 130 14.63 -3.36 16.61
C ASN A 130 14.14 -2.84 17.97
N LEU A 131 14.11 -1.51 18.17
CA LEU A 131 13.61 -0.93 19.41
C LEU A 131 12.12 -1.25 19.59
N PHE A 132 11.32 -1.04 18.56
CA PHE A 132 9.89 -1.36 18.60
C PHE A 132 9.63 -2.84 18.88
N SER A 133 10.41 -3.75 18.26
CA SER A 133 10.26 -5.18 18.51
C SER A 133 10.59 -5.55 19.95
N VAL A 134 11.62 -4.94 20.54
CA VAL A 134 11.97 -5.11 21.96
C VAL A 134 10.86 -4.60 22.87
N PHE A 135 10.37 -3.36 22.65
CA PHE A 135 9.29 -2.80 23.48
C PHE A 135 7.99 -3.58 23.38
N ARG A 136 7.62 -4.05 22.18
CA ARG A 136 6.45 -4.91 21.96
C ARG A 136 6.61 -6.26 22.66
N SER A 137 7.80 -6.86 22.59
CA SER A 137 8.10 -8.13 23.27
C SER A 137 8.06 -7.98 24.79
N ALA A 138 8.40 -6.80 25.30
CA ALA A 138 8.31 -6.44 26.71
C ALA A 138 6.90 -5.99 27.16
N GLN A 139 5.90 -5.99 26.27
CA GLN A 139 4.54 -5.50 26.51
C GLN A 139 4.48 -4.05 27.04
N LEU A 140 5.46 -3.22 26.64
CA LEU A 140 5.53 -1.81 27.02
C LEU A 140 4.83 -0.89 26.00
N LEU A 141 4.34 -1.47 24.90
CA LEU A 141 3.57 -0.87 23.80
C LEU A 141 2.47 -1.86 23.39
#